data_AF-A0A943C6X7-F1
#
_entry.id   AF-A0A943C6X7-F1
#
_cell.length_a   1.000
_cell.length_b   1.000
_cell.length_c   1.000
_cell.angle_alpha   90.00
_cell.angle_beta   90.00
_cell.angle_gamma   90.00
#
_symmetry.space_group_name_H-M   'P 1'
#
loop_
_entity.id
_entity.type
_entity.pdbx_description
1 polymer ?
#
loop_
_entity_poly.entity_id
_entity_poly.type
_entity_poly.pdbx_seq_one_letter_code
_entity_poly.pdbx_strand_id
1 'polypeptide(L)'
;MQQLRNIVSKVRENCPWDKAQTHRSLGHCMIDETAEVLAASELYERLGDPENLCEELGDLLFLILLQSKIAEEEGIFTLDDVIDAIGKKMIRRHPHVFPDQENGGKNPGWEEIKKQEKSGKNDDFFRKQKKILLSVQKEMIHYLEEETAKHGSGGLD
;
A
#
# COMPACT_ATOMS: atom_id res chain seq x y z
N MET A 1 0.32 4.27 -18.03
CA MET A 1 0.15 5.03 -16.77
C MET A 1 -0.75 6.26 -16.89
N GLN A 2 -0.52 7.21 -17.82
CA GLN A 2 -1.39 8.40 -17.92
C GLN A 2 -2.87 8.07 -18.17
N GLN A 3 -3.14 7.09 -19.05
CA GLN A 3 -4.51 6.65 -19.33
C GLN A 3 -5.23 6.16 -18.06
N LEU A 4 -4.57 5.35 -17.24
CA LEU A 4 -5.14 4.84 -15.99
C LEU A 4 -5.41 5.97 -14.98
N ARG A 5 -4.50 6.95 -14.86
CA ARG A 5 -4.72 8.15 -14.02
C ARG A 5 -5.94 8.95 -14.47
N ASN A 6 -6.12 9.10 -15.79
CA ASN A 6 -7.29 9.77 -16.36
C ASN A 6 -8.57 8.98 -16.07
N ILE A 7 -8.53 7.64 -16.14
CA ILE A 7 -9.66 6.78 -15.79
C ILE A 7 -10.03 6.98 -14.32
N VAL A 8 -9.07 6.88 -13.39
CA VAL A 8 -9.32 7.06 -11.95
C VAL A 8 -9.89 8.46 -11.66
N SER A 9 -9.34 9.50 -12.28
CA SER A 9 -9.85 10.87 -12.12
C SER A 9 -11.31 10.95 -12.58
N LYS A 10 -11.63 10.37 -13.74
CA LYS A 10 -12.98 10.39 -14.29
C LYS A 10 -13.97 9.56 -13.46
N VAL A 11 -13.54 8.39 -12.96
CA VAL A 11 -14.34 7.56 -12.05
C VAL A 11 -14.65 8.35 -10.78
N ARG A 12 -13.64 8.94 -10.14
CA ARG A 12 -13.83 9.75 -8.93
C ARG A 12 -14.72 10.97 -9.14
N GLU A 13 -14.62 11.65 -10.26
CA GLU A 13 -15.47 12.80 -10.57
C GLU A 13 -16.95 12.44 -10.76
N ASN A 14 -17.23 11.26 -11.32
CA ASN A 14 -18.55 10.89 -11.82
C ASN A 14 -19.25 9.78 -11.01
N CYS A 15 -18.53 9.04 -10.17
CA CYS A 15 -19.11 8.04 -9.27
C CYS A 15 -19.28 8.62 -7.86
N PRO A 16 -20.52 8.67 -7.32
CA PRO A 16 -20.77 9.21 -5.98
C PRO A 16 -19.99 8.50 -4.87
N TRP A 17 -19.81 7.19 -4.99
CA TRP A 17 -19.08 6.40 -4.00
C TRP A 17 -17.59 6.77 -4.00
N ASP A 18 -16.93 6.75 -5.17
CA ASP A 18 -15.51 7.10 -5.30
C ASP A 18 -15.22 8.53 -4.88
N LYS A 19 -16.12 9.46 -5.21
CA LYS A 19 -16.03 10.86 -4.80
C LYS A 19 -16.08 11.06 -3.30
N ALA A 20 -16.87 10.24 -2.60
CA ALA A 20 -17.04 10.32 -1.14
C ALA A 20 -15.86 9.72 -0.36
N GLN A 21 -14.94 9.02 -1.04
CA GLN A 21 -13.82 8.36 -0.37
C GLN A 21 -12.78 9.33 0.18
N THR A 22 -12.25 8.95 1.34
CA THR A 22 -11.14 9.57 2.06
C THR A 22 -10.03 8.54 2.27
N HIS A 23 -8.84 8.99 2.68
CA HIS A 23 -7.75 8.10 3.07
C HIS A 23 -8.15 7.05 4.12
N ARG A 24 -9.05 7.40 5.05
CA ARG A 24 -9.48 6.48 6.12
C ARG A 24 -10.62 5.56 5.69
N SER A 25 -11.59 6.03 4.91
CA SER A 25 -12.75 5.22 4.51
C SER A 25 -12.38 4.05 3.59
N LEU A 26 -11.31 4.21 2.82
CA LEU A 26 -10.75 3.14 1.98
C LEU A 26 -10.03 2.04 2.78
N GLY A 27 -9.95 2.16 4.10
CA GLY A 27 -9.20 1.23 4.95
C GLY A 27 -9.68 -0.22 4.85
N HIS A 28 -10.99 -0.47 4.75
CA HIS A 28 -11.53 -1.83 4.61
C HIS A 28 -11.27 -2.39 3.22
N CYS A 29 -11.51 -1.61 2.15
CA CYS A 29 -11.12 -2.02 0.79
C CYS A 29 -9.64 -2.40 0.72
N MET A 30 -8.74 -1.60 1.32
CA MET A 30 -7.31 -1.95 1.36
C MET A 30 -7.03 -3.29 2.07
N ILE A 31 -7.82 -3.66 3.08
CA ILE A 31 -7.68 -4.94 3.79
C ILE A 31 -8.17 -6.08 2.90
N ASP A 32 -9.34 -5.93 2.28
CA ASP A 32 -9.97 -6.93 1.41
C ASP A 32 -9.07 -7.23 0.20
N GLU A 33 -8.69 -6.21 -0.57
CA GLU A 33 -7.82 -6.36 -1.75
C GLU A 33 -6.44 -6.94 -1.39
N THR A 34 -5.93 -6.64 -0.18
CA THR A 34 -4.69 -7.27 0.30
C THR A 34 -4.90 -8.76 0.56
N ALA A 35 -6.03 -9.14 1.16
CA ALA A 35 -6.36 -10.55 1.40
C ALA A 35 -6.61 -11.30 0.09
N GLU A 36 -7.24 -10.67 -0.90
CA GLU A 36 -7.50 -11.22 -2.23
C GLU A 36 -6.21 -11.41 -3.02
N VAL A 37 -5.27 -10.46 -3.00
CA VAL A 37 -3.92 -10.63 -3.58
C VAL A 37 -3.19 -11.84 -2.95
N LEU A 38 -3.31 -12.03 -1.64
CA LEU A 38 -2.70 -13.18 -0.96
C LEU A 38 -3.38 -14.50 -1.38
N ALA A 39 -4.72 -14.52 -1.49
CA ALA A 39 -5.47 -15.67 -1.97
C ALA A 39 -5.12 -16.00 -3.43
N ALA A 40 -5.02 -14.99 -4.30
CA ALA A 40 -4.65 -15.16 -5.70
C ALA A 40 -3.21 -15.67 -5.86
N SER A 41 -2.30 -15.25 -4.99
CA SER A 41 -0.93 -15.79 -4.95
C SER A 41 -0.92 -17.28 -4.61
N GLU A 42 -1.70 -17.70 -3.62
CA GLU A 42 -1.84 -19.12 -3.24
C GLU A 42 -2.49 -19.95 -4.36
N LEU A 43 -3.53 -19.42 -5.01
CA LEU A 43 -4.20 -20.06 -6.14
C LEU A 43 -3.26 -20.18 -7.34
N TYR A 44 -2.45 -19.16 -7.62
CA TYR A 44 -1.44 -19.21 -8.67
C TYR A 44 -0.43 -20.35 -8.41
N GLU A 45 0.07 -20.48 -7.18
CA GLU A 45 1.01 -21.56 -6.84
C GLU A 45 0.39 -22.96 -6.94
N ARG A 46 -0.89 -23.11 -6.58
CA ARG A 46 -1.56 -24.42 -6.56
C ARG A 46 -2.14 -24.86 -7.90
N LEU A 47 -2.74 -23.91 -8.61
CA LEU A 47 -3.61 -24.16 -9.76
C LEU A 47 -3.10 -23.49 -11.03
N GLY A 48 -2.11 -22.59 -10.94
CA GLY A 48 -1.55 -21.90 -12.10
C GLY A 48 -2.49 -20.87 -12.70
N ASP A 49 -3.16 -20.06 -11.87
CA ASP A 49 -4.09 -19.00 -12.27
C ASP A 49 -3.44 -17.60 -12.24
N PRO A 50 -2.73 -17.19 -13.33
CA PRO A 50 -2.08 -15.89 -13.39
C PRO A 50 -3.06 -14.74 -13.69
N GLU A 51 -4.25 -15.04 -14.21
CA GLU A 51 -5.24 -14.02 -14.57
C GLU A 51 -5.83 -13.41 -13.31
N ASN A 52 -6.26 -14.26 -12.36
CA ASN A 52 -6.72 -13.83 -11.05
C ASN A 52 -5.64 -13.02 -10.31
N LEU A 53 -4.38 -13.50 -10.31
CA LEU A 53 -3.29 -12.75 -9.67
C LEU A 53 -3.07 -11.36 -10.29
N CYS A 54 -3.22 -11.24 -11.62
CA CYS A 54 -3.08 -9.95 -12.30
C CYS A 54 -4.24 -8.99 -11.96
N GLU A 55 -5.45 -9.52 -11.81
CA GLU A 55 -6.66 -8.77 -11.44
C GLU A 55 -6.51 -8.15 -10.04
N GLU A 56 -6.24 -8.97 -9.03
CA GLU A 56 -6.15 -8.50 -7.63
C GLU A 56 -4.98 -7.51 -7.41
N LEU A 57 -3.84 -7.73 -8.09
CA LEU A 57 -2.74 -6.75 -8.07
C LEU A 57 -3.15 -5.42 -8.71
N GLY A 58 -4.03 -5.46 -9.71
CA GLY A 58 -4.62 -4.31 -10.36
C GLY A 58 -5.55 -3.53 -9.43
N ASP A 59 -6.37 -4.22 -8.66
CA ASP A 59 -7.32 -3.59 -7.73
C ASP A 59 -6.62 -2.96 -6.52
N LEU A 60 -5.59 -3.61 -5.98
CA LEU A 60 -4.72 -2.99 -4.99
C LEU A 60 -3.99 -1.75 -5.56
N LEU A 61 -3.55 -1.80 -6.82
CA LEU A 61 -2.96 -0.64 -7.50
C LEU A 61 -3.98 0.50 -7.71
N PHE A 62 -5.24 0.17 -8.02
CA PHE A 62 -6.32 1.13 -8.13
C PHE A 62 -6.53 1.89 -6.81
N LEU A 63 -6.52 1.22 -5.66
CA LEU A 63 -6.65 1.89 -4.37
C LEU A 63 -5.47 2.84 -4.08
N ILE A 64 -4.24 2.50 -4.49
CA ILE A 64 -3.08 3.39 -4.39
C ILE A 64 -3.27 4.64 -5.27
N LEU A 65 -3.76 4.46 -6.50
CA LEU A 65 -4.06 5.55 -7.42
C LEU A 65 -5.16 6.47 -6.87
N LEU A 66 -6.23 5.89 -6.31
CA LEU A 66 -7.35 6.65 -5.74
C LEU A 66 -6.90 7.48 -4.53
N GLN A 67 -6.11 6.90 -3.62
CA GLN A 67 -5.53 7.66 -2.51
C GLN A 67 -4.57 8.74 -2.97
N SER A 68 -3.75 8.48 -3.99
CA SER A 68 -2.87 9.50 -4.56
C SER A 68 -3.68 10.63 -5.22
N LYS A 69 -4.83 10.32 -5.83
CA LYS A 69 -5.74 11.32 -6.38
C LYS A 69 -6.41 12.16 -5.30
N ILE A 70 -6.84 11.54 -4.19
CA ILE A 70 -7.35 12.25 -3.01
C ILE A 70 -6.30 13.23 -2.48
N ALA A 71 -5.06 12.78 -2.30
CA ALA A 71 -3.97 13.63 -1.82
C ALA A 71 -3.64 14.79 -2.77
N GLU A 72 -3.75 14.56 -4.09
CA GLU A 72 -3.58 15.60 -5.10
C GLU A 72 -4.68 16.67 -4.99
N GLU A 73 -5.93 16.26 -4.83
CA GLU A 73 -7.08 17.16 -4.61
C GLU A 73 -6.95 17.97 -3.30
N GLU A 74 -6.36 17.37 -2.27
CA GLU A 74 -6.06 18.02 -0.99
C GLU A 74 -4.78 18.89 -1.04
N GLY A 75 -4.03 18.87 -2.15
CA GLY A 75 -2.79 19.64 -2.32
C GLY A 75 -1.62 19.14 -1.45
N ILE A 76 -1.62 17.86 -1.07
CA ILE A 76 -0.63 17.27 -0.15
C ILE A 76 0.53 16.64 -0.92
N PHE A 77 0.23 15.75 -1.88
CA PHE A 77 1.20 15.08 -2.76
C PHE A 77 0.50 14.47 -3.98
N THR A 78 1.28 14.06 -4.98
CA THR A 78 0.82 13.39 -6.20
C THR A 78 1.25 11.92 -6.24
N LEU A 79 0.73 11.14 -7.19
CA LEU A 79 1.25 9.78 -7.44
C LEU A 79 2.74 9.80 -7.83
N ASP A 80 3.21 10.84 -8.52
CA ASP A 80 4.63 10.96 -8.89
C ASP A 80 5.51 11.12 -7.66
N ASP A 81 5.06 11.88 -6.66
CA ASP A 81 5.76 11.98 -5.37
C ASP A 81 5.83 10.63 -4.65
N VAL A 82 4.76 9.82 -4.70
CA VAL A 82 4.74 8.46 -4.13
C VAL A 82 5.77 7.56 -4.82
N ILE A 83 5.79 7.57 -6.16
CA ILE A 83 6.73 6.79 -6.99
C ILE A 83 8.18 7.22 -6.74
N ASP A 84 8.44 8.52 -6.71
CA ASP A 84 9.76 9.08 -6.42
C ASP A 84 10.24 8.70 -5.02
N ALA A 85 9.36 8.80 -4.02
CA ALA A 85 9.68 8.47 -2.65
C ALA A 85 10.05 6.98 -2.48
N ILE A 86 9.29 6.07 -3.10
CA ILE A 86 9.63 4.63 -3.04
C ILE A 86 10.89 4.33 -3.86
N GLY A 87 11.07 4.95 -5.03
CA GLY A 87 12.25 4.77 -5.88
C GLY A 87 13.54 5.15 -5.17
N LYS A 88 13.61 6.37 -4.61
CA LYS A 88 14.76 6.83 -3.80
C LYS A 88 15.01 5.91 -2.61
N LYS A 89 13.95 5.46 -1.93
CA LYS A 89 14.06 4.53 -0.80
C LYS A 89 14.62 3.17 -1.23
N MET A 90 14.23 2.64 -2.38
CA MET A 90 14.73 1.37 -2.90
C MET A 90 16.19 1.45 -3.31
N ILE A 91 16.60 2.51 -4.02
CA ILE A 91 18.01 2.76 -4.35
C ILE A 91 18.86 2.81 -3.08
N ARG A 92 18.45 3.64 -2.11
CA ARG A 92 19.17 3.82 -0.85
C ARG A 92 19.29 2.55 -0.01
N ARG A 93 18.28 1.67 -0.05
CA ARG A 93 18.26 0.40 0.70
C ARG A 93 18.99 -0.74 0.00
N HIS A 94 19.31 -0.60 -1.29
CA HIS A 94 20.00 -1.62 -2.08
C HIS A 94 21.28 -1.08 -2.73
N PRO A 95 22.23 -0.54 -1.94
CA PRO A 95 23.47 0.02 -2.47
C PRO A 95 24.35 -1.00 -3.22
N HIS A 96 24.17 -2.30 -2.95
CA HIS A 96 24.83 -3.37 -3.68
C HIS A 96 24.26 -3.59 -5.10
N VAL A 97 23.01 -3.21 -5.35
CA VAL A 97 22.37 -3.26 -6.67
C VAL A 97 22.61 -1.95 -7.43
N PHE A 98 22.70 -0.82 -6.72
CA PHE A 98 22.87 0.52 -7.30
C PHE A 98 24.15 1.24 -6.79
N PRO A 99 25.35 0.69 -7.07
CA PRO A 99 26.60 1.21 -6.50
C PRO A 99 26.94 2.64 -6.93
N ASP A 100 26.45 3.07 -8.10
CA ASP A 100 26.81 4.35 -8.73
C ASP A 100 25.84 5.50 -8.43
N GLN A 101 24.67 5.25 -7.81
CA GLN A 101 23.60 6.25 -7.74
C GLN A 101 23.50 7.07 -6.44
N GLU A 102 24.05 6.63 -5.31
CA GLU A 102 23.95 7.41 -4.06
C GLU A 102 25.19 7.39 -3.16
N ASN A 103 26.05 6.37 -3.25
CA ASN A 103 27.08 6.15 -2.23
C ASN A 103 28.52 6.29 -2.72
N GLY A 104 28.74 6.69 -3.98
CA GLY A 104 30.08 6.78 -4.56
C GLY A 104 30.89 5.49 -4.38
N GLY A 105 30.25 4.32 -4.54
CA GLY A 105 30.87 3.01 -4.33
C GLY A 105 30.88 2.48 -2.88
N LYS A 106 30.34 3.21 -1.89
CA LYS A 106 30.19 2.67 -0.52
C LYS A 106 28.96 1.76 -0.43
N ASN A 107 29.11 0.65 0.31
CA ASN A 107 28.02 -0.29 0.60
C ASN A 107 27.73 -0.27 2.12
N PRO A 108 27.01 0.76 2.62
CA PRO A 108 26.71 0.87 4.04
C PRO A 108 25.84 -0.31 4.51
N GLY A 109 26.09 -0.77 5.73
CA GLY A 109 25.29 -1.84 6.34
C GLY A 109 23.85 -1.40 6.61
N TRP A 110 22.95 -2.38 6.76
CA TRP A 110 21.52 -2.14 7.00
C TRP A 110 21.21 -1.25 8.21
N GLU A 111 21.98 -1.36 9.29
CA GLU A 111 21.83 -0.55 10.49
C GLU A 111 22.15 0.93 10.25
N GLU A 112 23.16 1.21 9.43
CA GLU A 112 23.57 2.57 9.07
C GLU A 112 22.50 3.23 8.20
N ILE A 113 21.98 2.50 7.20
CA ILE A 113 20.85 2.94 6.37
C ILE A 113 19.63 3.27 7.25
N LYS A 114 19.28 2.41 8.22
CA LYS A 114 18.17 2.67 9.15
C LYS A 114 18.42 3.90 10.03
N LYS A 115 19.66 4.14 10.46
CA LYS A 115 20.00 5.31 11.28
C LYS A 115 19.81 6.61 10.49
N GLN A 116 20.19 6.61 9.22
CA GLN A 116 19.97 7.75 8.31
C GLN A 116 18.46 8.02 8.10
N GLU A 117 17.62 7.00 7.97
CA GLU A 117 16.15 7.14 7.85
C GLU A 117 15.47 7.73 9.08
N LYS A 118 16.08 7.56 10.24
CA LYS A 118 15.58 8.08 11.51
C LYS A 118 16.06 9.50 11.80
N SER A 119 17.02 10.02 11.03
CA SER A 119 17.51 11.40 11.22
C SER A 119 16.36 12.41 11.08
N GLY A 120 16.25 13.33 12.03
CA GLY A 120 15.18 14.33 12.08
C GLY A 120 13.87 13.91 12.77
N LYS A 121 13.76 12.67 13.28
CA LYS A 121 12.61 12.20 14.06
C LYS A 121 13.04 11.83 15.49
N ASN A 122 12.29 12.30 16.49
CA ASN A 122 12.56 11.96 17.88
C ASN A 122 11.81 10.69 18.33
N ASP A 123 12.18 10.16 19.50
CA ASP A 123 11.57 8.94 20.04
C ASP A 123 10.06 9.08 20.31
N ASP A 124 9.59 10.29 20.64
CA ASP A 124 8.16 10.58 20.85
C ASP A 124 7.35 10.42 19.55
N PHE A 125 7.88 10.89 18.42
CA PHE A 125 7.26 10.71 17.10
C PHE A 125 7.07 9.22 16.79
N PHE A 126 8.12 8.42 16.94
CA PHE A 126 8.05 6.97 16.67
C PHE A 126 7.10 6.25 17.64
N ARG A 127 7.05 6.67 18.91
CA ARG A 127 6.13 6.12 19.90
C ARG A 127 4.67 6.39 19.52
N LYS A 128 4.35 7.62 19.11
CA LYS A 128 3.00 8.01 18.64
C LYS A 128 2.60 7.22 17.39
N GLN A 129 3.49 7.14 16.40
CA GLN A 129 3.25 6.38 15.18
C GLN A 129 2.98 4.90 15.47
N LYS A 130 3.81 4.28 16.34
CA LYS A 130 3.61 2.88 16.76
C LYS A 130 2.28 2.66 17.48
N LYS A 131 1.87 3.60 18.34
CA LYS A 131 0.58 3.52 19.05
C LYS A 131 -0.60 3.54 18.08
N ILE A 132 -0.58 4.44 17.08
CA ILE A 132 -1.62 4.53 16.05
C ILE A 132 -1.65 3.25 15.22
N LEU A 133 -0.48 2.77 14.77
CA LEU A 133 -0.38 1.52 14.01
C LEU A 133 -1.02 0.34 14.76
N LEU A 134 -0.72 0.19 16.05
CA LEU A 134 -1.32 -0.87 16.87
C LEU A 134 -2.83 -0.74 17.01
N SER A 135 -3.38 0.49 17.01
CA SER A 135 -4.84 0.70 16.99
C SER A 135 -5.43 0.19 15.68
N VAL A 136 -4.88 0.63 14.56
CA VAL A 136 -5.35 0.24 13.22
C VAL A 136 -5.24 -1.27 13.00
N GLN A 137 -4.17 -1.91 13.49
CA GLN A 137 -4.02 -3.36 13.43
C GLN A 137 -5.11 -4.10 14.22
N LYS A 138 -5.52 -3.58 15.38
CA LYS A 138 -6.62 -4.18 16.15
C LYS A 138 -7.97 -4.03 15.43
N GLU A 139 -8.21 -2.87 14.83
CA GLU A 139 -9.40 -2.63 14.02
C GLU A 139 -9.44 -3.57 12.80
N MET A 140 -8.31 -3.75 12.11
CA MET A 140 -8.17 -4.71 11.01
C MET A 140 -8.45 -6.15 11.46
N ILE A 141 -7.91 -6.59 12.60
CA ILE A 141 -8.17 -7.93 13.14
C ILE A 141 -9.65 -8.12 13.38
N HIS A 142 -10.30 -7.16 14.06
CA HIS A 142 -11.72 -7.24 14.35
C HIS A 142 -12.58 -7.32 13.08
N TYR A 143 -12.27 -6.50 12.08
CA TYR A 143 -12.94 -6.53 10.79
C TYR A 143 -12.81 -7.90 10.10
N LEU A 144 -11.59 -8.45 10.05
CA LEU A 144 -11.36 -9.78 9.45
C LEU A 144 -12.06 -10.90 10.23
N GLU A 145 -12.12 -10.83 11.56
CA GLU A 145 -12.89 -11.77 12.38
C GLU A 145 -14.40 -11.72 12.06
N GLU A 146 -14.96 -10.52 11.84
CA GLU A 146 -16.35 -10.36 11.43
C GLU A 146 -16.62 -10.89 10.01
N GLU A 147 -15.75 -10.55 9.05
CA GLU A 147 -15.89 -11.01 7.66
C GLU A 147 -15.77 -12.53 7.55
N THR A 148 -14.80 -13.13 8.25
CA THR A 148 -14.67 -14.59 8.29
C THR A 148 -15.84 -15.27 8.99
N ALA A 149 -16.42 -14.67 10.03
CA ALA A 149 -17.61 -15.21 10.69
C ALA A 149 -18.86 -15.20 9.78
N LYS A 150 -19.03 -14.18 8.93
CA LYS A 150 -20.12 -14.13 7.94
C LYS A 150 -20.05 -15.31 6.96
N HIS A 151 -18.84 -15.59 6.47
CA HIS A 151 -18.61 -16.64 5.48
C HIS A 151 -18.44 -18.04 6.11
N GLY A 152 -18.08 -18.13 7.40
CA GLY A 152 -17.91 -19.37 8.15
C GLY A 152 -19.21 -20.08 8.60
N SER A 153 -20.38 -19.53 8.26
CA SER A 153 -21.67 -20.20 8.48
C SER A 153 -22.10 -21.14 7.35
N GLY A 154 -21.36 -21.16 6.22
CA GLY A 154 -21.44 -22.18 5.20
C GLY A 154 -20.34 -23.22 5.43
N GLY A 155 -20.67 -24.29 6.16
CA GLY A 155 -19.74 -25.39 6.40
C GLY A 155 -19.18 -25.93 5.08
N LEU A 156 -17.85 -25.99 5.00
CA LEU A 156 -17.16 -26.90 4.09
C LEU A 156 -17.16 -28.28 4.74
N ASP A 157 -18.31 -28.95 4.69
CA ASP A 157 -18.42 -30.41 4.80
C ASP A 157 -18.22 -31.04 3.42
#